data_AF-E7QWD7-F1
#
_entry.id   AF-E7QWD7-F1
#
_cell.length_a   1.000
_cell.length_b   1.000
_cell.length_c   1.000
_cell.angle_alpha   90.00
_cell.angle_beta   90.00
_cell.angle_gamma   90.00
#
_symmetry.space_group_name_H-M   'P 1'
#
loop_
_entity.id
_entity.type
_entity.pdbx_description
1 polymer ?
#
loop_
_entity_poly.entity_id
_entity_poly.type
_entity_poly.pdbx_seq_one_letter_code
_entity_poly.pdbx_strand_id
1 'polypeptide(L)' 'MTDSHGELLQQVNEMQAASGIDPDTRKVIGILSETINTLGTEIEELQQRVAELEEGIEKNGRSLDDEQKQAWYSER' A
#
# COMPACT_ATOMS: atom_id res chain seq x y z
N MET A 1 -1.85 6.76 19.92
CA MET A 1 -1.54 5.31 19.90
C MET A 1 -0.14 5.05 19.32
N THR A 2 0.86 5.88 19.67
CA THR A 2 2.25 5.77 19.20
C THR A 2 3.15 5.03 20.18
N ASP A 3 2.71 4.88 21.44
CA ASP A 3 3.51 4.29 22.52
C ASP A 3 3.82 2.80 22.28
N SER A 4 2.90 2.07 21.63
CA SER A 4 3.07 0.63 21.34
C SER A 4 4.20 0.32 20.35
N HIS A 5 4.48 1.21 19.39
CA HIS A 5 5.51 0.93 18.39
C HIS A 5 6.92 1.10 18.96
N GLY A 6 7.13 2.11 19.81
CA GLY A 6 8.40 2.32 20.52
C GLY A 6 8.74 1.17 21.46
N GLU A 7 7.74 0.68 22.19
CA GLU A 7 7.90 -0.48 23.09
C GLU A 7 8.26 -1.77 22.33
N LEU A 8 7.63 -2.01 21.17
CA LEU A 8 7.93 -3.18 20.33
C LEU A 8 9.33 -3.11 19.74
N LEU A 9 9.76 -1.93 19.25
CA LEU A 9 11.12 -1.73 18.76
C LEU A 9 12.14 -1.96 19.88
N GLN A 10 11.85 -1.49 21.09
CA GLN A 10 12.71 -1.73 22.24
C GLN A 10 12.81 -3.23 22.57
N GLN A 11 11.71 -3.96 22.61
CA GLN A 11 11.70 -5.41 22.85
C GLN A 11 12.46 -6.19 21.78
N VAL A 12 12.30 -5.86 20.50
CA VAL A 12 13.06 -6.48 19.41
C VAL A 12 14.55 -6.23 19.59
N ASN A 13 14.93 -5.01 19.94
CA ASN A 13 16.33 -4.65 20.12
C ASN A 13 16.97 -5.40 21.32
N GLU A 14 16.22 -5.56 22.41
CA GLU A 14 16.61 -6.34 23.59
C GLU A 14 16.75 -7.84 23.27
N MET A 15 15.81 -8.43 22.52
CA MET A 15 15.91 -9.83 22.07
C MET A 15 17.08 -10.07 21.12
N GLN A 16 17.33 -9.14 20.20
CA GLN A 16 18.47 -9.22 19.28
C GLN A 16 19.80 -9.10 20.03
N ALA A 17 19.88 -8.23 21.03
CA ALA A 17 21.04 -8.11 21.91
C ALA A 17 21.27 -9.40 22.74
N ALA A 18 20.21 -9.96 23.31
CA ALA A 18 20.28 -11.23 24.05
C ALA A 18 20.71 -12.41 23.16
N SER A 19 20.41 -12.35 21.87
CA SER A 19 20.82 -13.34 20.87
C SER A 19 22.25 -13.13 20.35
N GLY A 20 22.98 -12.15 20.88
CA GLY A 20 24.37 -11.86 20.49
C GLY A 20 24.52 -11.21 19.12
N ILE A 21 23.45 -10.63 18.56
CA ILE A 21 23.54 -9.88 17.30
C ILE A 21 24.29 -8.58 17.58
N ASP A 22 25.37 -8.37 16.83
CA ASP A 22 26.20 -7.19 16.99
C ASP A 22 25.42 -5.90 16.66
N PRO A 23 25.84 -4.75 17.21
CA PRO A 23 25.13 -3.49 17.02
C PRO A 23 24.99 -3.05 15.56
N ASP A 24 25.96 -3.37 14.69
CA ASP A 24 25.94 -2.96 13.29
C ASP A 24 24.90 -3.78 12.51
N THR A 25 24.83 -5.09 12.76
CA THR A 25 23.79 -5.95 12.19
C THR A 25 22.40 -5.53 12.65
N ARG A 26 22.21 -5.16 13.93
CA ARG A 26 20.92 -4.64 14.43
C ARG A 26 20.52 -3.33 13.75
N LYS A 27 21.47 -2.43 13.51
CA LYS A 27 21.24 -1.18 12.79
C LYS A 27 20.80 -1.44 11.35
N VAL A 28 21.46 -2.38 10.66
CA VAL A 28 21.08 -2.78 9.29
C VAL A 28 19.67 -3.37 9.27
N ILE A 29 19.33 -4.24 10.23
CA ILE A 29 17.97 -4.80 10.35
C ILE A 29 16.94 -3.68 10.54
N GLY A 30 17.20 -2.71 11.41
CA GLY A 30 16.30 -1.57 11.62
C GLY A 30 16.04 -0.77 10.34
N ILE A 31 17.10 -0.44 9.59
CA ILE A 31 16.99 0.27 8.30
C ILE A 31 16.20 -0.55 7.28
N LEU A 32 16.44 -1.86 7.20
CA LEU A 32 15.71 -2.74 6.31
C LEU A 32 14.22 -2.82 6.67
N SER A 33 13.89 -2.90 7.96
CA SER A 33 12.48 -2.89 8.41
C SER A 33 11.76 -1.59 8.05
N GLU A 34 12.40 -0.44 8.25
CA GLU A 34 11.84 0.86 7.86
C GLU A 34 11.66 0.99 6.34
N THR A 35 12.64 0.49 5.58
CA THR A 35 12.57 0.47 4.11
C THR A 35 11.42 -0.41 3.62
N ILE A 36 11.27 -1.62 4.18
CA ILE A 36 10.18 -2.54 3.84
C ILE A 36 8.82 -1.91 4.16
N ASN A 37 8.67 -1.27 5.32
CA ASN A 37 7.42 -0.60 5.68
C ASN A 37 7.07 0.53 4.71
N THR A 38 8.06 1.36 4.35
CA THR A 38 7.87 2.47 3.40
C THR A 38 7.42 1.94 2.03
N LEU A 39 8.11 0.92 1.51
CA LEU A 39 7.75 0.28 0.25
C LEU A 39 6.36 -0.38 0.32
N GLY A 40 6.00 -0.96 1.47
CA GLY A 40 4.66 -1.52 1.70
C GLY A 40 3.57 -0.46 1.54
N THR A 41 3.74 0.70 2.17
CA THR A 41 2.80 1.83 2.04
C THR A 41 2.71 2.35 0.60
N GLU A 42 3.85 2.49 -0.09
CA GLU A 42 3.85 2.90 -1.50
C GLU A 42 3.12 1.89 -2.41
N ILE A 43 3.27 0.59 -2.15
CA ILE A 43 2.56 -0.47 -2.88
C ILE A 43 1.05 -0.37 -2.62
N GLU A 44 0.61 -0.16 -1.39
CA GLU A 44 -0.80 0.00 -1.04
C GLU A 44 -1.42 1.22 -1.77
N GLU A 45 -0.71 2.34 -1.80
CA GLU A 45 -1.15 3.54 -2.55
C GLU A 45 -1.25 3.27 -4.06
N LEU A 46 -0.28 2.56 -4.62
CA LEU A 46 -0.31 2.19 -6.05
C LEU A 46 -1.45 1.22 -6.36
N GLN A 47 -1.70 0.24 -5.50
CA GLN A 47 -2.83 -0.69 -5.65
C GLN A 47 -4.16 0.06 -5.62
N GLN A 48 -4.32 1.01 -4.70
CA GLN A 48 -5.51 1.86 -4.62
C GLN A 48 -5.69 2.68 -5.90
N ARG A 49 -4.63 3.30 -6.43
CA ARG A 49 -4.69 4.03 -7.70
C ARG A 49 -5.04 3.15 -8.89
N VAL A 50 -4.51 1.94 -8.95
CA VAL A 50 -4.85 0.99 -10.01
C VAL A 50 -6.34 0.65 -9.95
N ALA A 51 -6.88 0.35 -8.75
CA ALA A 51 -8.30 0.07 -8.57
C ALA A 51 -9.19 1.25 -9.00
N GLU A 52 -8.82 2.47 -8.65
CA GLU A 52 -9.54 3.69 -9.07
C GLU A 52 -9.53 3.89 -10.59
N LEU A 53 -8.41 3.61 -11.25
CA LEU A 53 -8.30 3.69 -12.70
C LEU A 53 -9.13 2.60 -13.39
N GLU A 54 -9.12 1.37 -12.88
CA GLU A 54 -9.93 0.27 -13.38
C GLU A 54 -11.43 0.58 -13.25
N GLU A 55 -11.87 1.11 -12.11
CA GLU A 55 -13.25 1.56 -11.90
C GLU A 55 -13.62 2.70 -12.86
N GLY A 56 -12.71 3.65 -13.09
CA GLY A 56 -12.91 4.75 -14.03
C GLY A 56 -13.07 4.28 -15.48
N ILE A 57 -12.27 3.29 -15.90
CA ILE A 57 -12.39 2.66 -17.23
C ILE A 57 -13.74 1.95 -17.37
N GLU A 58 -14.16 1.19 -16.35
CA GLU A 58 -15.45 0.48 -16.38
C GLU A 58 -16.64 1.45 -16.46
N LYS A 59 -16.61 2.53 -15.68
CA LYS A 59 -17.65 3.58 -15.70
C LYS A 59 -17.72 4.31 -17.04
N ASN A 60 -16.57 4.69 -17.60
CA ASN A 60 -16.53 5.37 -18.90
C ASN A 60 -16.94 4.44 -20.05
N GLY A 61 -16.57 3.16 -20.00
CA GLY A 61 -17.01 2.15 -20.96
C GLY A 61 -18.53 1.95 -20.95
N ARG A 62 -19.14 1.89 -19.75
CA ARG A 62 -20.61 1.80 -19.62
C ARG A 62 -21.33 3.06 -20.11
N SER A 63 -20.79 4.25 -19.83
CA SER A 63 -21.38 5.51 -20.27
C SER A 63 -21.46 5.63 -21.79
N LEU A 64 -20.41 5.18 -22.51
CA LEU A 64 -20.40 5.18 -23.98
C LEU A 64 -21.44 4.22 -24.58
N ASP A 65 -21.61 3.03 -23.97
CA ASP A 65 -22.60 2.04 -24.39
C ASP A 65 -24.05 2.54 -24.16
N ASP A 66 -24.28 3.27 -23.07
CA ASP A 66 -25.60 3.82 -22.75
C ASP A 66 -25.95 5.04 -23.63
N GLU A 67 -24.98 5.91 -23.93
CA GLU A 67 -25.16 7.01 -24.89
C GLU A 67 -25.46 6.50 -26.30
N GLN A 68 -24.77 5.45 -26.76
CA GLN A 68 -25.04 4.84 -28.06
C GLN A 68 -26.44 4.21 -28.11
N LYS A 69 -26.88 3.54 -27.05
CA LYS A 69 -28.25 3.00 -26.96
C LYS A 69 -29.29 4.12 -26.99
N GLN A 70 -29.10 5.20 -26.23
CA GLN A 70 -30.03 6.33 -26.24
C GLN A 70 -30.12 7.01 -27.61
N ALA A 71 -28.99 7.22 -28.29
CA ALA A 71 -28.97 7.77 -29.65
C ALA A 71 -29.80 6.90 -30.60
N TRP A 72 -29.66 5.57 -30.52
CA TRP A 72 -30.38 4.62 -31.38
C TRP A 72 -31.91 4.63 -31.16
N TYR A 73 -32.38 4.89 -29.93
CA TYR A 73 -33.81 5.02 -29.64
C TYR A 73 -34.40 6.37 -30.05
N SER A 74 -33.58 7.41 -30.20
CA SER A 74 -34.03 8.77 -30.54
C SER A 74 -34.17 9.03 -32.05
N GLU A 75 -33.56 8.20 -32.89
CA GLU A 75 -33.64 8.30 -34.37
C GLU A 75 -34.85 7.55 -34.98
N ARG A 76 -35.79 7.07 -34.15
CA ARG A 76 -36.94 6.25 -34.57
C ARG A 76 -38.26 6.89 -34.21
#